data_AF-A0A957Q1K8-F1
#
_entry.id   AF-A0A957Q1K8-F1
#
_cell.length_a   1.000
_cell.length_b   1.000
_cell.length_c   1.000
_cell.angle_alpha   90.00
_cell.angle_beta   90.00
_cell.angle_gamma   90.00
#
_symmetry.space_group_name_H-M   'P 1'
#
loop_
_entity.id
_entity.type
_entity.pdbx_description
1 polymer ?
#
loop_
_entity_poly.entity_id
_entity_poly.type
_entity_poly.pdbx_seq_one_letter_code
_entity_poly.pdbx_strand_id
1 'polypeptide(L)' 'MTLMRLIDEEYTAHPFKGRRKMTHHLRQQGYLVNGKRVRRLMQIMGLEAIYPQPRTTIVDQEHRVYPYLL' A
#
# COMPACT_ATOMS: atom_id res chain seq x y z
N MET A 1 9.41 -16.03 -15.27
CA MET A 1 9.21 -14.60 -14.96
C MET A 1 8.26 -14.47 -13.78
N THR A 2 8.78 -14.25 -12.58
CA THR A 2 8.00 -14.17 -11.34
C THR A 2 7.55 -12.73 -11.10
N LEU A 3 6.25 -12.51 -10.89
CA LEU A 3 5.66 -11.18 -10.64
C LEU A 3 6.31 -10.45 -9.45
N MET A 4 6.87 -11.20 -8.49
CA MET A 4 7.64 -10.66 -7.37
C MET A 4 8.90 -9.89 -7.82
N ARG A 5 9.60 -10.33 -8.87
CA ARG A 5 10.82 -9.65 -9.35
C ARG A 5 10.50 -8.28 -9.94
N LEU A 6 9.40 -8.17 -10.68
CA LEU A 6 8.93 -6.89 -11.22
C LEU A 6 8.49 -5.92 -10.13
N ILE A 7 7.83 -6.45 -9.09
CA ILE A 7 7.46 -5.65 -7.91
C ILE A 7 8.71 -5.15 -7.20
N ASP A 8 9.72 -6.00 -7.05
CA ASP A 8 11.00 -5.65 -6.42
C ASP A 8 11.72 -4.55 -7.21
N GLU A 9 11.93 -4.76 -8.51
CA GLU A 9 12.57 -3.80 -9.42
C GLU A 9 11.88 -2.42 -9.38
N GLU A 10 10.54 -2.42 -9.48
CA GLU A 10 9.76 -1.17 -9.47
C GLU A 10 9.74 -0.51 -8.09
N TYR A 11 9.77 -1.29 -6.99
CA TYR A 11 9.84 -0.76 -5.64
C TYR A 11 11.21 -0.14 -5.33
N THR A 12 12.30 -0.77 -5.77
CA THR A 12 13.66 -0.22 -5.66
C THR A 12 13.79 1.10 -6.41
N ALA A 13 13.19 1.20 -7.61
CA ALA A 13 13.19 2.44 -8.38
C ALA A 13 12.24 3.51 -7.78
N HIS A 14 11.11 3.10 -7.20
CA HIS A 14 10.04 4.00 -6.78
C HIS A 14 9.37 3.56 -5.46
N PRO A 15 10.03 3.73 -4.30
CA PRO A 15 9.57 3.20 -3.02
C PRO A 15 8.26 3.84 -2.49
N PHE A 16 7.85 4.96 -3.06
CA PHE A 16 6.57 5.63 -2.75
C PHE A 16 5.36 4.97 -3.44
N LYS A 17 5.55 4.03 -4.37
CA LYS A 17 4.46 3.39 -5.11
C LYS A 17 3.84 2.27 -4.27
N GLY A 18 2.73 2.58 -3.62
CA GLY A 18 1.91 1.56 -2.96
C GLY A 18 1.10 0.69 -3.92
N ARG A 19 0.40 -0.27 -3.34
CA ARG A 19 -0.48 -1.26 -4.01
C ARG A 19 -1.18 -0.70 -5.26
N ARG A 20 -1.84 0.46 -5.15
CA ARG A 20 -2.61 1.07 -6.25
C ARG A 20 -1.72 1.44 -7.44
N LYS A 21 -0.64 2.18 -7.21
CA LYS A 21 0.31 2.60 -8.24
C LYS A 21 1.07 1.40 -8.81
N MET A 22 1.47 0.47 -7.94
CA MET A 22 2.12 -0.78 -8.35
C MET A 22 1.22 -1.64 -9.26
N THR A 23 -0.07 -1.76 -8.92
CA THR A 23 -1.04 -2.47 -9.77
C THR A 23 -1.21 -1.79 -11.14
N HIS A 24 -1.23 -0.46 -11.16
CA HIS A 24 -1.31 0.29 -12.41
C HIS A 24 -0.08 0.10 -13.28
N HIS A 25 1.11 0.19 -12.69
CA HIS A 25 2.38 -0.02 -13.38
C HIS A 25 2.45 -1.41 -14.04
N LEU A 26 2.12 -2.46 -13.28
CA LEU A 26 2.09 -3.82 -13.80
C LEU A 26 1.07 -3.99 -14.94
N ARG A 27 -0.09 -3.32 -14.86
CA ARG A 27 -1.08 -3.32 -15.95
C ARG A 27 -0.62 -2.59 -17.20
N GLN A 28 0.10 -1.47 -17.04
CA GLN A 28 0.70 -0.74 -18.15
C GLN A 28 1.76 -1.58 -18.88
N GLN A 29 2.44 -2.47 -18.16
CA GLN A 29 3.36 -3.46 -18.74
C GLN A 29 2.65 -4.67 -19.37
N GLY A 30 1.32 -4.70 -19.41
CA GLY A 30 0.53 -5.78 -20.02
C GLY A 30 0.16 -6.93 -19.08
N TYR A 31 0.50 -6.85 -17.78
CA TYR A 31 0.13 -7.89 -16.83
C TYR A 31 -1.32 -7.72 -16.32
N LEU A 32 -2.17 -8.73 -16.59
CA LEU A 32 -3.52 -8.83 -16.03
C LEU A 32 -3.48 -9.24 -14.55
N VAL A 33 -3.14 -8.27 -13.69
CA VAL A 33 -3.04 -8.47 -12.24
C VAL A 33 -4.17 -7.80 -11.47
N ASN A 34 -4.66 -8.53 -10.47
CA ASN A 34 -5.59 -7.99 -9.48
C ASN A 34 -4.82 -7.31 -8.35
N GLY A 35 -5.27 -6.13 -7.93
CA GLY A 35 -4.66 -5.42 -6.80
C GLY A 35 -4.71 -6.19 -5.47
N LYS A 36 -5.60 -7.18 -5.30
CA LYS A 36 -5.55 -8.12 -4.16
C LYS A 36 -4.30 -9.01 -4.20
N ARG A 37 -3.92 -9.48 -5.39
CA ARG A 37 -2.72 -10.30 -5.60
C ARG A 37 -1.45 -9.48 -5.38
N VAL A 38 -1.40 -8.26 -5.93
CA VAL A 38 -0.27 -7.32 -5.73
C VAL A 38 -0.10 -7.02 -4.25
N ARG A 39 -1.18 -6.71 -3.52
CA ARG A 39 -1.13 -6.50 -2.06
C ARG A 39 -0.50 -7.68 -1.32
N ARG A 40 -0.98 -8.90 -1.61
CA ARG A 40 -0.47 -10.12 -0.96
C ARG A 40 1.03 -10.30 -1.23
N LEU A 41 1.48 -10.08 -2.45
CA LEU A 41 2.89 -10.24 -2.81
C LEU A 41 3.77 -9.19 -2.12
N MET A 42 3.35 -7.93 -2.11
CA MET A 42 4.06 -6.87 -1.37
C MET A 42 4.16 -7.22 0.12
N GLN A 43 3.08 -7.74 0.73
CA GLN A 43 3.10 -8.17 2.13
C GLN A 43 4.06 -9.35 2.39
N ILE A 44 4.07 -10.37 1.52
CA ILE A 44 5.01 -11.50 1.62
C ILE A 44 6.46 -11.03 1.54
N MET A 45 6.72 -10.01 0.71
CA MET A 45 8.04 -9.41 0.53
C MET A 45 8.39 -8.35 1.60
N GLY A 46 7.47 -8.03 2.51
CA GLY A 46 7.68 -6.98 3.52
C GLY A 46 7.76 -5.56 2.95
N LEU A 47 7.21 -5.32 1.75
CA LEU A 47 7.25 -4.03 1.07
C LEU A 47 6.05 -3.17 1.44
N GLU A 48 6.32 -1.97 1.97
CA GLU A 48 5.31 -0.94 2.25
C GLU A 48 5.67 0.38 1.59
N ALA A 49 4.66 1.10 1.12
CA ALA A 49 4.90 2.35 0.43
C ALA A 49 5.31 3.46 1.40
N ILE A 50 6.42 4.12 1.09
CA ILE A 50 6.95 5.21 1.90
C ILE A 50 6.28 6.52 1.45
N TYR A 51 5.24 6.95 2.17
CA TYR A 51 4.62 8.27 1.99
C TYR A 51 4.01 8.79 3.30
N PRO A 52 3.88 10.12 3.48
CA PRO A 52 3.21 10.69 4.66
C PRO A 52 1.76 10.19 4.74
N GLN A 53 1.45 9.44 5.79
CA GLN A 53 0.07 8.99 6.02
C GLN A 53 -0.77 10.16 6.54
N PRO A 54 -2.03 10.29 6.10
CA PRO A 54 -2.92 11.29 6.67
C PRO A 54 -3.08 11.02 8.17
N ARG A 55 -2.98 12.08 8.99
CA ARG A 55 -3.32 11.99 10.41
C ARG A 55 -4.83 11.71 10.52
N THR A 56 -5.19 10.46 10.76
CA THR A 56 -6.58 10.03 10.98
C THR A 56 -7.08 10.37 12.39
N THR A 57 -6.18 10.81 13.28
CA THR A 57 -6.44 11.11 14.69
C THR A 57 -6.33 12.61 14.97
N ILE A 58 -7.00 13.44 14.16
CA ILE A 58 -7.27 14.82 14.60
C ILE A 58 -8.44 14.72 15.57
N VAL A 59 -8.14 14.77 16.87
CA VAL A 59 -9.16 14.82 17.91
C VAL A 59 -9.90 16.14 17.75
N ASP A 60 -11.18 16.07 17.45
CA ASP A 60 -12.08 17.20 17.57
C ASP A 60 -12.19 17.55 19.06
N GLN A 61 -11.74 18.75 19.43
CA GLN A 61 -11.71 19.20 20.82
C GLN A 61 -13.12 19.33 21.42
N GLU A 62 -14.14 19.50 20.58
CA GLU A 62 -15.54 19.54 21.02
C GLU A 62 -16.13 18.13 21.18
N HIS A 63 -15.47 17.11 20.65
CA HIS A 63 -15.94 15.73 20.72
C HIS A 63 -15.54 15.06 22.03
N ARG A 64 -16.53 14.83 22.89
CA ARG A 64 -16.32 14.21 24.20
C ARG A 64 -15.83 12.76 24.04
N VAL A 65 -14.65 12.45 24.58
CA VAL A 65 -14.14 11.08 24.67
C VAL A 65 -14.92 10.34 25.75
N TYR A 66 -15.68 9.31 25.35
CA TYR A 66 -16.40 8.45 26.28
C TYR A 66 -15.50 7.28 26.68
N PRO A 67 -15.25 7.04 27.98
CA PRO A 67 -14.55 5.84 28.41
C PRO A 67 -15.39 4.61 28.02
N TYR A 68 -14.74 3.58 27.48
CA TYR A 68 -15.41 2.33 27.14
C TYR A 68 -15.99 1.71 28.42
N LEU A 69 -17.27 1.33 28.38
CA LEU A 69 -17.92 0.53 29.41
C LEU A 69 -17.47 -0.92 29.22
N LEU A 70 -16.31 -1.28 29.78
CA LEU A 70 -15.83 -2.65 29.92
C LEU A 70 -16.06 -3.12 31.36
#